data_AF-A0A7X9HFB4-F1
#
_entry.id   AF-A0A7X9HFB4-F1
#
_cell.length_a   1.000
_cell.length_b   1.000
_cell.length_c   1.000
_cell.angle_alpha   90.00
_cell.angle_beta   90.00
_cell.angle_gamma   90.00
#
_symmetry.space_group_name_H-M   'P 1'
#
loop_
_entity.id
_entity.type
_entity.pdbx_description
1 polymer ?
#
loop_
_entity_poly.entity_id
_entity_poly.type
_entity_poly.pdbx_seq_one_letter_code
_entity_poly.pdbx_strand_id
1 'polypeptide(L)'
;MQLKFIDKEYARLHAKYIKTVGPYFLTPKPQIMQVIPIEQHVQSHSSPMPYEQLSAIINNSRSFAVNECICKKQTALLNRGCNKPREVCLSISESPNYFDNHPHAGRIITKEEALSILTMAEDAALVHMTANIQEGHYFICNCCGCCCV
;
A
#
# COMPACT_ATOMS: atom_id res chain seq x y z
N MET A 1 3.22 9.38 10.53
CA MET A 1 3.24 9.12 9.07
C MET A 1 3.31 10.45 8.32
N GLN A 2 4.11 10.56 7.25
CA GLN A 2 4.41 11.83 6.52
C GLN A 2 3.21 12.48 5.82
N LEU A 3 2.08 11.77 5.68
CA LEU A 3 0.87 12.25 4.99
C LEU A 3 0.34 13.60 5.48
N LYS A 4 0.49 13.92 6.76
CA LYS A 4 0.02 15.19 7.35
C LYS A 4 0.99 16.36 7.13
N PHE A 5 2.26 16.07 6.87
CA PHE A 5 3.35 17.05 6.90
C PHE A 5 4.01 17.28 5.53
N ILE A 6 3.78 16.38 4.56
CA ILE A 6 4.35 16.53 3.22
C ILE A 6 3.84 17.80 2.55
N ASP A 7 4.78 18.65 2.14
CA ASP A 7 4.53 19.87 1.38
C ASP A 7 5.25 19.81 0.01
N LYS A 8 5.13 20.90 -0.74
CA LYS A 8 5.73 21.01 -2.07
C LYS A 8 7.26 20.98 -2.04
N GLU A 9 7.88 21.52 -0.99
CA GLU A 9 9.33 21.51 -0.86
C GLU A 9 9.84 20.09 -0.58
N TYR A 10 9.23 19.39 0.36
CA TYR A 10 9.52 17.98 0.64
C TYR A 10 9.35 17.13 -0.61
N ALA A 11 8.22 17.27 -1.32
CA ALA A 11 7.96 16.52 -2.54
C ALA A 11 9.06 16.75 -3.60
N ARG A 12 9.53 17.99 -3.74
CA ARG A 12 10.61 18.35 -4.66
C ARG A 12 11.95 17.74 -4.23
N LEU A 13 12.28 17.80 -2.94
CA LEU A 13 13.51 17.22 -2.41
C LEU A 13 13.50 15.70 -2.52
N HIS A 14 12.39 15.03 -2.20
CA HIS A 14 12.22 13.61 -2.41
C HIS A 14 12.45 13.24 -3.87
N ALA A 15 11.77 13.90 -4.83
CA ALA A 15 11.95 13.64 -6.26
C ALA A 15 13.40 13.84 -6.74
N LYS A 16 14.15 14.76 -6.11
CA LYS A 16 15.56 15.00 -6.41
C LYS A 16 16.45 13.85 -5.90
N TYR A 17 16.23 13.39 -4.67
CA TYR A 17 17.15 12.47 -4.00
C TYR A 17 16.76 10.99 -4.07
N ILE A 18 15.48 10.66 -4.32
CA ILE A 18 15.02 9.26 -4.38
C ILE A 18 15.73 8.45 -5.47
N LYS A 19 16.14 9.09 -6.57
CA LYS A 19 16.90 8.42 -7.64
C LYS A 19 18.31 8.00 -7.19
N THR A 20 18.90 8.73 -6.25
CA THR A 20 20.22 8.43 -5.70
C THR A 20 20.11 7.43 -4.54
N VAL A 21 19.13 7.61 -3.67
CA VAL A 21 18.99 6.85 -2.42
C VAL A 21 18.17 5.57 -2.61
N GLY A 22 17.16 5.58 -3.47
CA GLY A 22 16.26 4.47 -3.73
C GLY A 22 16.96 3.16 -4.11
N PRO A 23 17.97 3.15 -5.01
CA PRO A 23 18.70 1.94 -5.35
C PRO A 23 19.33 1.22 -4.16
N TYR A 24 19.75 1.93 -3.11
CA TYR A 24 20.31 1.29 -1.90
C TYR A 24 19.29 0.41 -1.17
N PHE A 25 17.99 0.75 -1.26
CA PHE A 25 16.91 0.00 -0.62
C PHE A 25 16.23 -0.99 -1.56
N LEU A 26 16.15 -0.68 -2.86
CA LEU A 26 15.38 -1.45 -3.85
C LEU A 26 16.23 -2.45 -4.65
N THR A 27 17.55 -2.26 -4.74
CA THR A 27 18.42 -3.16 -5.52
C THR A 27 18.78 -4.45 -4.77
N PRO A 28 19.13 -4.41 -3.47
CA PRO A 28 19.48 -5.62 -2.73
C PRO A 28 18.33 -6.64 -2.72
N LYS A 29 18.69 -7.93 -2.72
CA LYS A 29 17.74 -9.04 -2.54
C LYS A 29 17.87 -9.61 -1.11
N PRO A 30 16.77 -10.10 -0.51
CA PRO A 30 15.39 -10.08 -1.02
C PRO A 30 14.81 -8.65 -1.06
N GLN A 31 13.83 -8.45 -1.95
CA GLN A 31 13.14 -7.16 -2.08
C GLN A 31 12.34 -6.87 -0.80
N ILE A 32 12.31 -5.62 -0.34
CA ILE A 32 11.59 -5.20 0.88
C ILE A 32 10.07 -5.33 0.71
N MET A 33 9.57 -5.11 -0.50
CA MET A 33 8.16 -5.24 -0.85
C MET A 33 7.97 -6.32 -1.90
N GLN A 34 6.82 -6.96 -1.87
CA GLN A 34 6.40 -7.98 -2.83
C GLN A 34 5.01 -7.65 -3.39
N VAL A 35 4.76 -8.12 -4.61
CA VAL A 35 3.43 -8.09 -5.21
C VAL A 35 2.64 -9.26 -4.68
N ILE A 36 1.37 -9.01 -4.31
CA ILE A 36 0.47 -10.04 -3.79
C ILE A 36 -0.61 -10.30 -4.86
N PRO A 37 -0.64 -11.48 -5.48
CA PRO A 37 -1.67 -11.80 -6.46
C PRO A 37 -3.05 -11.99 -5.81
N ILE A 38 -4.10 -11.75 -6.59
CA ILE A 38 -5.48 -12.09 -6.23
C ILE A 38 -5.75 -13.51 -6.71
N GLU A 39 -6.44 -14.28 -5.88
CA GLU A 39 -6.65 -15.71 -6.10
C GLU A 39 -7.76 -16.03 -7.13
N GLN A 40 -8.47 -15.03 -7.65
CA GLN A 40 -9.61 -15.25 -8.55
C GLN A 40 -9.22 -15.84 -9.91
N HIS A 41 -7.95 -15.75 -10.33
CA HIS A 41 -7.55 -16.13 -11.69
C HIS A 41 -6.25 -16.93 -11.83
N VAL A 42 -5.62 -17.37 -10.74
CA VAL A 42 -4.31 -18.04 -10.83
C VAL A 42 -4.45 -19.55 -10.61
N GLN A 43 -4.65 -20.31 -11.68
CA GLN A 43 -4.27 -21.73 -11.71
C GLN A 43 -2.73 -21.82 -11.83
N SER A 44 -2.00 -21.48 -10.77
CA SER A 44 -0.56 -21.72 -10.73
C SER A 44 -0.29 -23.15 -10.27
N HIS A 45 0.66 -23.83 -10.92
CA HIS A 45 1.15 -25.13 -10.49
C HIS A 45 1.84 -25.09 -9.10
N SER A 46 2.17 -23.90 -8.59
CA SER A 46 2.58 -23.67 -7.21
C SER A 46 1.52 -22.87 -6.48
N SER A 47 0.97 -23.41 -5.39
CA SER A 47 0.11 -22.63 -4.49
C SER A 47 0.99 -21.60 -3.77
N PRO A 48 0.73 -20.29 -3.88
CA PRO A 48 1.45 -19.29 -3.10
C PRO A 48 1.29 -19.58 -1.60
N MET A 49 2.30 -19.24 -0.80
CA MET A 49 2.23 -19.40 0.66
C MET A 49 1.16 -18.46 1.24
N PRO A 50 0.56 -18.73 2.42
CA PRO A 50 -0.48 -17.88 2.98
C PRO A 50 -0.07 -16.39 3.14
N TYR A 51 1.20 -16.10 3.47
CA TYR A 51 1.70 -14.72 3.55
C TYR A 51 1.87 -14.03 2.19
N GLU A 52 1.74 -14.78 1.10
CA GLU A 52 1.76 -14.32 -0.29
C GLU A 52 0.34 -14.21 -0.87
N GLN A 53 -0.70 -14.40 -0.04
CA GLN A 53 -2.09 -14.35 -0.45
C GLN A 53 -2.80 -13.15 0.20
N LEU A 54 -3.44 -12.34 -0.64
CA LEU A 54 -4.18 -11.16 -0.19
C LEU A 54 -5.34 -11.54 0.75
N SER A 55 -6.04 -12.63 0.43
CA SER A 55 -7.17 -13.13 1.21
C SER A 55 -6.74 -13.56 2.62
N ALA A 56 -5.63 -14.29 2.75
CA ALA A 56 -5.10 -14.74 4.02
C ALA A 56 -4.69 -13.56 4.91
N ILE A 57 -4.00 -12.56 4.36
CA ILE A 57 -3.64 -11.33 5.09
C ILE A 57 -4.89 -10.60 5.60
N ILE A 58 -5.89 -10.41 4.74
CA ILE A 58 -7.15 -9.75 5.12
C ILE A 58 -7.95 -10.58 6.13
N ASN A 59 -7.92 -11.91 6.05
CA ASN A 59 -8.61 -12.80 6.97
C ASN A 59 -7.95 -12.85 8.35
N ASN A 60 -6.62 -12.74 8.43
CA ASN A 60 -5.88 -12.72 9.69
C ASN A 60 -5.94 -11.33 10.38
N SER A 61 -6.21 -10.28 9.60
CA SER A 61 -6.34 -8.91 10.10
C SER A 61 -7.66 -8.70 10.86
N ARG A 62 -7.59 -7.99 11.98
CA ARG A 62 -8.72 -7.68 12.88
C ARG A 62 -9.08 -6.21 12.96
N SER A 63 -8.24 -5.33 12.44
CA SER A 63 -8.53 -3.90 12.31
C SER A 63 -7.99 -3.34 11.01
N PHE A 64 -8.68 -2.34 10.48
CA PHE A 64 -8.41 -1.78 9.16
C PHE A 64 -8.55 -0.26 9.21
N ALA A 65 -7.67 0.42 8.48
CA ALA A 65 -7.80 1.83 8.19
C ALA A 65 -7.36 2.10 6.75
N VAL A 66 -7.91 3.14 6.13
CA VAL A 66 -7.48 3.60 4.81
C VAL A 66 -6.91 5.00 4.89
N ASN A 67 -5.82 5.20 4.16
CA ASN A 67 -5.13 6.47 4.02
C ASN A 67 -5.11 6.91 2.55
N GLU A 68 -4.94 8.21 2.32
CA GLU A 68 -4.48 8.71 1.02
C GLU A 68 -3.14 8.08 0.65
N CYS A 69 -2.96 7.72 -0.62
CA CYS A 69 -1.68 7.27 -1.14
C CYS A 69 -0.66 8.42 -1.12
N ILE A 70 0.38 8.26 -0.30
CA ILE A 70 1.44 9.27 -0.14
C ILE A 70 2.17 9.56 -1.47
N CYS A 71 2.39 8.56 -2.31
CA CYS A 71 3.04 8.72 -3.61
C CYS A 71 2.19 9.58 -4.58
N LYS A 72 0.87 9.36 -4.60
CA LYS A 72 -0.07 10.18 -5.38
C LYS A 72 -0.16 11.61 -4.84
N LYS A 73 -0.19 11.77 -3.51
CA LYS A 73 -0.18 13.09 -2.86
C LYS A 73 1.09 13.88 -3.21
N GLN A 74 2.25 13.22 -3.11
CA GLN A 74 3.55 13.81 -3.45
C GLN A 74 3.60 14.28 -4.91
N THR A 75 3.20 13.42 -5.86
CA THR A 75 3.21 13.77 -7.29
C THR A 75 2.20 14.87 -7.62
N ALA A 76 1.04 14.90 -6.95
CA ALA A 76 0.09 16.00 -7.08
C ALA A 76 0.66 17.35 -6.62
N LEU A 77 1.43 17.39 -5.54
CA LEU A 77 2.13 18.61 -5.07
C LEU A 77 3.14 19.16 -6.10
N LEU A 78 3.60 18.30 -7.02
CA LEU A 78 4.49 18.65 -8.13
C LEU A 78 3.76 18.89 -9.46
N ASN A 79 2.41 18.98 -9.44
CA ASN A 79 1.57 19.10 -10.63
C ASN A 79 1.72 17.92 -11.62
N ARG A 80 2.03 16.72 -11.12
CA ARG A 80 2.19 15.47 -11.89
C ARG A 80 1.27 14.36 -11.39
N GLY A 81 0.09 14.72 -10.91
CA GLY A 81 -0.89 13.76 -10.40
C GLY A 81 -1.46 12.86 -11.49
N CYS A 82 -2.12 11.77 -11.08
CA CYS A 82 -2.93 10.92 -11.95
C CYS A 82 -4.39 10.92 -11.50
N ASN A 83 -5.27 10.44 -12.38
CA ASN A 83 -6.72 10.37 -12.11
C ASN A 83 -7.15 9.08 -11.39
N LYS A 84 -6.21 8.20 -11.02
CA LYS A 84 -6.51 6.96 -10.31
C LYS A 84 -6.93 7.24 -8.86
N PRO A 85 -7.73 6.37 -8.22
CA PRO A 85 -8.21 6.56 -6.84
C PRO A 85 -7.08 6.85 -5.85
N ARG A 86 -7.33 7.74 -4.88
CA ARG A 86 -6.33 8.23 -3.93
C ARG A 86 -6.41 7.58 -2.55
N GLU A 87 -7.61 7.32 -2.06
CA GLU A 87 -7.85 6.67 -0.76
C GLU A 87 -7.74 5.15 -0.91
N VAL A 88 -6.51 4.68 -1.08
CA VAL A 88 -6.20 3.28 -1.42
C VAL A 88 -5.01 2.71 -0.65
N CYS A 89 -4.44 3.45 0.30
CA CYS A 89 -3.33 2.94 1.11
C CYS A 89 -3.92 2.28 2.37
N LEU A 90 -4.03 0.95 2.37
CA LEU A 90 -4.62 0.23 3.49
C LEU A 90 -3.58 0.01 4.58
N SER A 91 -4.00 0.26 5.81
CA SER A 91 -3.31 -0.13 7.03
C SER A 91 -4.12 -1.26 7.66
N ILE A 92 -3.42 -2.31 8.05
CA ILE A 92 -4.02 -3.53 8.60
C ILE A 92 -3.29 -3.93 9.87
N SER A 93 -3.98 -4.62 10.78
CA SER A 93 -3.37 -5.14 11.99
C SER A 93 -4.13 -6.38 12.46
N GLU A 94 -3.39 -7.36 12.94
CA GLU A 94 -3.93 -8.56 13.59
C GLU A 94 -4.51 -8.25 14.98
N SER A 95 -4.14 -7.09 15.55
CA SER A 95 -4.71 -6.61 16.81
C SER A 95 -6.05 -5.90 16.58
N PRO A 96 -7.11 -6.22 17.34
CA PRO A 96 -8.38 -5.50 17.27
C PRO A 96 -8.19 -4.05 17.73
N ASN A 97 -8.96 -3.13 17.17
CA ASN A 97 -8.99 -1.71 17.55
C ASN A 97 -7.63 -1.00 17.50
N TYR A 98 -6.64 -1.55 16.78
CA TYR A 98 -5.27 -1.01 16.75
C TYR A 98 -5.21 0.42 16.19
N PHE A 99 -6.11 0.75 15.26
CA PHE A 99 -6.18 2.06 14.63
C PHE A 99 -7.06 3.06 15.38
N ASP A 100 -7.77 2.62 16.42
CA ASP A 100 -8.63 3.48 17.22
C ASP A 100 -7.75 4.51 17.96
N ASN A 101 -8.01 5.78 17.72
CA ASN A 101 -7.20 6.90 18.24
C ASN A 101 -5.73 6.89 17.80
N HIS A 102 -5.35 6.09 16.80
CA HIS A 102 -3.97 6.06 16.32
C HIS A 102 -3.66 7.38 15.59
N PRO A 103 -2.62 8.14 15.98
CA PRO A 103 -2.38 9.52 15.50
C PRO A 103 -2.09 9.61 14.00
N HIS A 104 -1.85 8.47 13.37
CA HIS A 104 -1.50 8.32 11.96
C HIS A 104 -2.44 7.39 11.20
N ALA A 105 -3.50 6.88 11.84
CA ALA A 105 -4.56 6.23 11.08
C ALA A 105 -5.33 7.29 10.28
N GLY A 106 -5.72 6.92 9.07
CA GLY A 106 -6.65 7.70 8.26
C GLY A 106 -8.07 7.40 8.71
N ARG A 107 -8.95 7.06 7.76
CA ARG A 107 -10.32 6.65 8.07
C ARG A 107 -10.32 5.20 8.55
N ILE A 108 -10.91 4.94 9.71
CA ILE A 108 -11.15 3.57 10.20
C ILE A 108 -12.25 2.96 9.33
N ILE A 109 -12.04 1.72 8.90
CA ILE A 109 -12.93 1.04 7.95
C ILE A 109 -13.22 -0.39 8.41
N THR A 110 -14.28 -0.97 7.88
CA THR A 110 -14.57 -2.39 8.08
C THR A 110 -13.76 -3.28 7.14
N LYS A 111 -13.79 -4.60 7.38
CA LYS A 111 -13.20 -5.59 6.47
C LYS A 111 -13.84 -5.54 5.09
N GLU A 112 -15.16 -5.36 5.03
CA GLU A 112 -15.94 -5.28 3.79
C GLU A 112 -15.56 -4.03 2.98
N GLU A 113 -15.38 -2.89 3.66
CA GLU A 113 -14.86 -1.67 3.02
C GLU A 113 -13.44 -1.86 2.50
N ALA A 114 -12.56 -2.54 3.25
CA ALA A 114 -11.20 -2.86 2.79
C ALA A 114 -11.24 -3.70 1.50
N LEU A 115 -12.08 -4.73 1.45
CA LEU A 115 -12.29 -5.57 0.26
C LEU A 115 -12.86 -4.76 -0.92
N SER A 116 -13.79 -3.84 -0.66
CA SER A 116 -14.32 -2.94 -1.69
C SER A 116 -13.24 -2.01 -2.25
N ILE A 117 -12.33 -1.51 -1.40
CA ILE A 117 -11.21 -0.65 -1.84
C ILE A 117 -10.21 -1.45 -2.68
N LEU A 118 -9.93 -2.70 -2.30
CA LEU A 118 -9.08 -3.59 -3.10
C LEU A 118 -9.69 -3.84 -4.49
N THR A 119 -10.97 -4.17 -4.54
CA THR A 119 -11.70 -4.35 -5.82
C THR A 119 -11.67 -3.09 -6.68
N MET A 120 -11.96 -1.92 -6.10
CA MET A 120 -11.87 -0.64 -6.80
C MET A 120 -10.45 -0.36 -7.31
N ALA A 121 -9.43 -0.73 -6.53
CA ALA A 121 -8.04 -0.55 -6.92
C ALA A 121 -7.67 -1.42 -8.13
N GLU A 122 -8.18 -2.66 -8.17
CA GLU A 122 -8.02 -3.58 -9.31
C GLU A 122 -8.70 -3.03 -10.57
N ASP A 123 -9.95 -2.59 -10.47
CA ASP A 123 -10.69 -1.97 -11.58
C ASP A 123 -9.96 -0.74 -12.14
N ALA A 124 -9.24 -0.02 -11.26
CA ALA A 124 -8.39 1.10 -11.63
C ALA A 124 -6.99 0.69 -12.12
N ALA A 125 -6.71 -0.60 -12.34
CA ALA A 125 -5.43 -1.18 -12.71
C ALA A 125 -4.28 -0.76 -11.76
N LEU A 126 -4.51 -0.91 -10.46
CA LEU A 126 -3.50 -0.80 -9.41
C LEU A 126 -2.99 -2.19 -9.03
N VAL A 127 -1.76 -2.27 -8.53
CA VAL A 127 -1.12 -3.51 -8.11
C VAL A 127 -1.04 -3.56 -6.59
N HIS A 128 -1.49 -4.65 -5.99
CA HIS A 128 -1.39 -4.87 -4.55
C HIS A 128 0.04 -5.23 -4.16
N MET A 129 0.57 -4.54 -3.14
CA MET A 129 1.90 -4.79 -2.62
C MET A 129 1.91 -4.74 -1.09
N THR A 130 2.73 -5.56 -0.44
CA THR A 130 3.00 -5.47 1.01
C THR A 130 4.49 -5.72 1.29
N ALA A 131 4.88 -5.66 2.56
CA ALA A 131 6.21 -6.05 3.00
C ALA A 131 6.49 -7.54 2.70
N ASN A 132 7.72 -7.82 2.30
CA ASN A 132 8.19 -9.18 2.04
C ASN A 132 8.60 -9.85 3.36
N ILE A 133 7.60 -10.14 4.20
CA ILE A 133 7.73 -10.77 5.51
C ILE A 133 6.70 -11.89 5.62
N GLN A 134 6.92 -12.83 6.54
CA GLN A 134 6.00 -13.96 6.75
C GLN A 134 4.83 -13.62 7.67
N GLU A 135 5.05 -12.73 8.65
CA GLU A 135 4.09 -12.38 9.68
C GLU A 135 4.17 -10.88 10.00
N GLY A 136 3.11 -10.32 10.58
CA GLY A 136 3.10 -8.92 11.02
C GLY A 136 2.93 -7.92 9.87
N HIS A 137 2.17 -8.28 8.84
CA HIS A 137 1.80 -7.34 7.79
C HIS A 137 1.01 -6.16 8.38
N TYR A 138 1.46 -4.94 8.09
CA TYR A 138 0.86 -3.72 8.62
C TYR A 138 0.24 -2.82 7.55
N PHE A 139 0.44 -3.16 6.27
CA PHE A 139 -0.09 -2.38 5.16
C PHE A 139 -0.32 -3.22 3.90
N ILE A 140 -1.22 -2.72 3.06
CA ILE A 140 -1.36 -3.13 1.66
C ILE A 140 -1.36 -1.84 0.81
N CYS A 141 -0.33 -1.67 -0.02
CA CYS A 141 -0.29 -0.61 -1.03
C CYS A 141 -1.07 -1.03 -2.27
N ASN A 142 -1.91 -0.12 -2.76
CA ASN A 142 -2.51 -0.20 -4.08
C ASN A 142 -1.77 0.73 -5.03
N CYS A 143 -0.63 0.23 -5.52
CA CYS A 143 0.40 1.02 -6.17
C CYS A 143 0.10 1.18 -7.67
N CYS A 144 0.42 2.34 -8.26
CA CYS A 144 0.28 2.61 -9.70
C CYS A 144 1.63 2.85 -10.36
N GLY A 145 1.81 2.40 -11.60
CA GLY A 145 3.06 2.61 -12.34
C GLY A 145 3.39 4.06 -12.69
N CYS A 146 2.47 5.01 -12.50
CA CYS A 146 2.69 6.42 -12.84
C CYS A 146 3.16 7.30 -11.67
N CYS A 147 2.71 7.03 -10.45
CA CYS A 147 3.04 7.86 -9.28
C CYS A 147 3.89 7.14 -8.23
N CYS A 148 3.89 5.81 -8.23
CA CYS A 148 4.63 5.02 -7.24
C CYS A 148 6.02 4.73 -7.80
N VAL A 149 6.98 5.60 -7.46
CA VAL A 149 8.45 5.46 -7.53
C VAL A 149 9.10 6.75 -7.03
#